data_AF-A0A3S9PYU0-F1
#
_entry.id   AF-A0A3S9PYU0-F1
#
_cell.length_a   1.000
_cell.length_b   1.000
_cell.length_c   1.000
_cell.angle_alpha   90.00
_cell.angle_beta   90.00
_cell.angle_gamma   90.00
#
_symmetry.space_group_name_H-M   'P 1'
#
loop_
_entity.id
_entity.type
_entity.pdbx_description
1 polymer ?
#
loop_
_entity_poly.entity_id
_entity_poly.type
_entity_poly.pdbx_seq_one_letter_code
_entity_poly.pdbx_strand_id
1 'polypeptide(L)'
;MDSEGSVLVDGLGIDAAFSGDHSADLSSPVLDRRDARNLALLAAGLVLGEEAPAEDDQQDFLRRAADKVGETELRPVFTEIADGQGPQSTSEFIRAVAPWGAIHVNRLPRPIKDPEKTQAMPAIPDPFEDPQPTKKESIAPLAAGGAATTPVVAANWPKRSPEETFTATSATTASAGPEPEPWEGLSGDDDEDRPARSVNTSAIVLVIIAILVIIAGYFAVNHLLSDTNPVTIDPTDDAATEEVVEPTEDDTADPTEEPTEEEETEEPVEYPEPVIEDVALLNPQAADLDPSTVATQDNPGSTPNIIDGNPATSWSSWWYSDQGFWMKEGIGLEITLAEETEISEVTLTVDGNGGLVQWRDTVNAAPNSGQVIAEGPMSSSTVLTSEEPVVTQTIILWFEDLPVANSDGQFRIDLSEITVQ
;
A
#
# COMPACT_ATOMS: atom_id res chain seq x y z
N MET A 1 -23.68 -8.23 -14.73
CA MET A 1 -22.65 -8.69 -15.68
C MET A 1 -23.02 -8.16 -17.05
N ASP A 2 -22.28 -7.17 -17.51
CA ASP A 2 -22.31 -6.77 -18.91
C ASP A 2 -21.44 -7.72 -19.75
N SER A 3 -21.45 -7.53 -21.07
CA SER A 3 -20.73 -8.36 -22.05
C SER A 3 -19.20 -8.30 -21.95
N GLU A 4 -18.66 -7.53 -21.02
CA GLU A 4 -17.22 -7.39 -20.76
C GLU A 4 -16.79 -8.05 -19.44
N GLY A 5 -17.72 -8.70 -18.72
CA GLY A 5 -17.40 -9.48 -17.52
C GLY A 5 -17.05 -8.63 -16.30
N SER A 6 -17.37 -7.34 -16.30
CA SER A 6 -17.19 -6.49 -15.14
C SER A 6 -18.22 -6.83 -14.06
N VAL A 7 -17.75 -6.96 -12.82
CA VAL A 7 -18.60 -7.07 -11.62
C VAL A 7 -18.44 -5.77 -10.86
N LEU A 8 -19.33 -4.80 -11.11
CA LEU A 8 -19.51 -3.67 -10.20
C LEU A 8 -20.19 -4.20 -8.94
N VAL A 9 -19.43 -4.30 -7.84
CA VAL A 9 -20.00 -4.37 -6.49
C VAL A 9 -20.34 -2.93 -6.10
N ASP A 10 -21.45 -2.44 -6.64
CA ASP A 10 -22.07 -1.22 -6.16
C ASP A 10 -22.80 -1.52 -4.84
N GLY A 11 -22.98 -0.52 -3.98
CA GLY A 11 -23.49 -0.59 -2.60
C GLY A 11 -24.94 -1.07 -2.44
N LEU A 12 -25.39 -1.96 -3.31
CA LEU A 12 -26.56 -2.77 -3.19
C LEU A 12 -26.44 -3.65 -1.94
N GLY A 13 -27.07 -3.19 -0.86
CA GLY A 13 -27.38 -4.03 0.28
C GLY A 13 -27.96 -5.38 -0.20
N ILE A 14 -27.66 -6.42 0.57
CA ILE A 14 -27.90 -7.84 0.30
C ILE A 14 -29.31 -8.10 -0.30
N ASP A 15 -30.31 -7.29 0.06
CA ASP A 15 -31.68 -7.35 -0.46
C ASP A 15 -31.84 -7.12 -1.97
N ALA A 16 -31.01 -6.29 -2.60
CA ALA A 16 -31.09 -6.01 -4.05
C ALA A 16 -30.61 -7.21 -4.90
N ALA A 17 -29.61 -7.95 -4.41
CA ALA A 17 -29.19 -9.20 -5.01
C ALA A 17 -30.27 -10.30 -4.89
N PHE A 18 -31.10 -10.26 -3.84
CA PHE A 18 -32.21 -11.20 -3.65
C PHE A 18 -33.51 -10.80 -4.36
N SER A 19 -33.72 -9.52 -4.67
CA SER A 19 -34.88 -9.02 -5.40
C SER A 19 -34.72 -9.04 -6.92
N GLY A 20 -33.51 -9.36 -7.43
CA GLY A 20 -33.23 -9.51 -8.86
C GLY A 20 -33.00 -8.18 -9.59
N ASP A 21 -32.78 -7.10 -8.86
CA ASP A 21 -32.44 -5.80 -9.44
C ASP A 21 -30.96 -5.78 -9.84
N HIS A 22 -30.68 -5.52 -11.12
CA HIS A 22 -29.33 -5.33 -11.62
C HIS A 22 -29.00 -3.84 -11.71
N SER A 23 -27.80 -3.44 -11.26
CA SER A 23 -27.30 -2.06 -11.37
C SER A 23 -27.30 -1.53 -12.82
N ALA A 24 -27.22 -2.42 -13.81
CA ALA A 24 -27.30 -2.10 -15.23
C ALA A 24 -28.69 -1.64 -15.71
N ASP A 25 -29.75 -1.93 -14.95
CA ASP A 25 -31.14 -1.61 -15.31
C ASP A 25 -31.62 -0.29 -14.69
N LEU A 26 -30.82 0.32 -13.81
CA LEU A 26 -31.13 1.57 -13.12
C LEU A 26 -30.22 2.70 -13.63
N SER A 27 -30.77 3.91 -13.76
CA SER A 27 -29.95 5.08 -14.04
C SER A 27 -29.17 5.48 -12.77
N SER A 28 -27.91 5.91 -12.93
CA SER A 28 -27.04 6.33 -11.83
C SER A 28 -27.72 7.30 -10.82
N PRO A 29 -28.53 8.30 -11.22
CA PRO A 29 -29.24 9.15 -10.26
C PRO A 29 -30.33 8.46 -9.44
N VAL A 30 -30.94 7.40 -9.95
CA VAL A 30 -31.95 6.60 -9.23
C VAL A 30 -31.27 5.70 -8.21
N LEU A 31 -30.11 5.16 -8.57
CA LEU A 31 -29.27 4.33 -7.70
C LEU A 31 -28.71 5.16 -6.53
N ASP A 32 -28.12 6.31 -6.83
CA ASP A 32 -27.60 7.25 -5.82
C ASP A 32 -28.66 7.65 -4.77
N ARG A 33 -29.91 7.87 -5.21
CA ARG A 33 -31.03 8.19 -4.32
C ARG A 33 -31.46 6.99 -3.48
N ARG A 34 -31.43 5.79 -4.05
CA ARG A 34 -31.73 4.53 -3.34
C ARG A 34 -30.69 4.28 -2.25
N ASP A 35 -29.42 4.49 -2.54
CA ASP A 35 -28.31 4.29 -1.60
C ASP A 35 -28.33 5.32 -0.47
N ALA A 36 -28.58 6.59 -0.79
CA ALA A 36 -28.78 7.64 0.22
C ALA A 36 -29.91 7.28 1.19
N ARG A 37 -31.00 6.71 0.68
CA ARG A 37 -32.14 6.26 1.49
C ARG A 37 -31.80 5.03 2.35
N ASN A 38 -31.07 4.06 1.81
CA ASN A 38 -30.62 2.87 2.55
C ASN A 38 -29.69 3.26 3.71
N LEU A 39 -28.79 4.21 3.48
CA LEU A 39 -27.86 4.70 4.50
C LEU A 39 -28.60 5.42 5.63
N ALA A 40 -29.67 6.15 5.31
CA ALA A 40 -30.55 6.75 6.30
C ALA A 40 -31.34 5.71 7.12
N LEU A 41 -31.80 4.63 6.49
CA LEU A 41 -32.48 3.53 7.19
C LEU A 41 -31.52 2.79 8.13
N LEU A 42 -30.28 2.57 7.71
CA LEU A 42 -29.23 2.02 8.57
C LEU A 42 -28.97 2.94 9.77
N ALA A 43 -28.79 4.24 9.53
CA ALA A 43 -28.59 5.22 10.59
C ALA A 43 -29.79 5.29 11.56
N ALA A 44 -31.01 5.22 11.04
CA ALA A 44 -32.22 5.14 11.84
C ALA A 44 -32.30 3.86 12.68
N GLY A 45 -31.86 2.72 12.13
CA GLY A 45 -31.76 1.46 12.87
C GLY A 45 -30.74 1.51 14.00
N LEU A 46 -29.59 2.13 13.78
CA LEU A 46 -28.59 2.38 14.83
C LEU A 46 -29.14 3.29 15.94
N VAL A 47 -29.87 4.34 15.56
CA VAL A 47 -30.52 5.26 16.50
C VAL A 47 -31.58 4.54 17.33
N LEU A 48 -32.45 3.75 16.70
CA LEU A 48 -33.55 3.06 17.36
C LEU A 48 -33.09 1.82 18.13
N GLY A 49 -32.01 1.18 17.70
CA GLY A 49 -31.59 -0.16 18.16
C GLY A 49 -32.45 -1.27 17.56
N GLU A 50 -33.02 -1.03 16.37
CA GLU A 50 -33.97 -1.90 15.66
C GLU A 50 -33.46 -2.15 14.24
N GLU A 51 -33.80 -3.30 13.67
CA GLU A 51 -33.56 -3.58 12.25
C GLU A 51 -34.53 -2.77 11.37
N ALA A 52 -34.07 -2.37 10.17
CA ALA A 52 -34.90 -1.60 9.25
C ALA A 52 -36.09 -2.47 8.76
N PRO A 53 -37.33 -1.96 8.81
CA PRO A 53 -38.50 -2.74 8.42
C PRO A 53 -38.67 -2.78 6.88
N ALA A 54 -39.65 -3.56 6.42
CA ALA A 54 -40.06 -3.60 5.01
C ALA A 54 -40.54 -2.23 4.51
N GLU A 55 -40.52 -2.00 3.19
CA GLU A 55 -40.72 -0.69 2.56
C GLU A 55 -41.94 0.10 3.06
N ASP A 56 -43.06 -0.60 3.30
CA ASP A 56 -44.32 0.01 3.74
C ASP A 56 -44.21 0.71 5.11
N ASP A 57 -43.30 0.25 5.98
CA ASP A 57 -43.15 0.73 7.36
C ASP A 57 -41.93 1.66 7.54
N GLN A 58 -41.12 1.83 6.49
CA GLN A 58 -39.87 2.60 6.55
C GLN A 58 -40.09 4.10 6.81
N GLN A 59 -41.21 4.66 6.38
CA GLN A 59 -41.52 6.08 6.64
C GLN A 59 -41.79 6.34 8.12
N ASP A 60 -42.57 5.47 8.78
CA ASP A 60 -42.83 5.58 10.23
C ASP A 60 -41.55 5.33 11.03
N PHE A 61 -40.73 4.38 10.59
CA PHE A 61 -39.42 4.08 11.16
C PHE A 61 -38.49 5.30 11.19
N LEU A 62 -38.36 6.01 10.05
CA LEU A 62 -37.55 7.23 9.96
C LEU A 62 -38.09 8.35 10.85
N ARG A 63 -39.41 8.50 10.98
CA ARG A 63 -40.04 9.48 11.88
C ARG A 63 -39.77 9.18 13.35
N ARG A 64 -39.89 7.91 13.76
CA ARG A 64 -39.51 7.47 15.11
C ARG A 64 -38.04 7.73 15.41
N ALA A 65 -37.16 7.48 14.45
CA ALA A 65 -35.74 7.78 14.58
C ALA A 65 -35.51 9.29 14.75
N ALA A 66 -36.13 10.13 13.91
CA ALA A 66 -36.05 11.59 13.99
C ALA A 66 -36.48 12.12 15.37
N ASP A 67 -37.57 11.60 15.93
CA ASP A 67 -38.04 11.96 17.26
C ASP A 67 -37.06 11.56 18.36
N LYS A 68 -36.40 10.40 18.22
CA LYS A 68 -35.42 9.90 19.20
C LYS A 68 -34.11 10.70 19.21
N VAL A 69 -33.62 11.19 18.06
CA VAL A 69 -32.36 11.97 18.04
C VAL A 69 -32.52 13.43 18.50
N GLY A 70 -33.75 13.95 18.62
CA GLY A 70 -33.97 15.34 19.07
C GLY A 70 -33.37 16.38 18.11
N GLU A 71 -32.75 17.46 18.61
CA GLU A 71 -32.27 18.59 17.77
C GLU A 71 -30.88 18.39 17.15
N THR A 72 -30.53 17.17 16.77
CA THR A 72 -29.26 16.90 16.08
C THR A 72 -29.39 17.10 14.57
N GLU A 73 -28.25 17.16 13.89
CA GLU A 73 -28.15 17.24 12.41
C GLU A 73 -28.83 16.05 11.69
N LEU A 74 -29.10 14.94 12.39
CA LEU A 74 -29.79 13.77 11.83
C LEU A 74 -31.31 13.93 11.75
N ARG A 75 -31.93 14.75 12.62
CA ARG A 75 -33.38 14.96 12.61
C ARG A 75 -33.90 15.50 11.28
N PRO A 76 -33.33 16.59 10.69
CA PRO A 76 -33.81 17.09 9.41
C PRO A 76 -33.64 16.04 8.30
N VAL A 77 -32.53 15.31 8.29
CA VAL A 77 -32.25 14.26 7.29
C VAL A 77 -33.30 13.15 7.33
N PHE A 78 -33.60 12.60 8.51
CA PHE A 78 -34.62 11.56 8.63
C PHE A 78 -36.02 12.04 8.30
N THR A 79 -36.36 13.28 8.68
CA THR A 79 -37.67 13.88 8.38
C THR A 79 -37.85 14.09 6.86
N GLU A 80 -36.82 14.63 6.20
CA GLU A 80 -36.85 14.94 4.77
C GLU A 80 -36.90 13.67 3.92
N ILE A 81 -36.18 12.61 4.31
CA ILE A 81 -36.25 11.30 3.64
C ILE A 81 -37.63 10.65 3.87
N ALA A 82 -38.19 10.74 5.08
CA ALA A 82 -39.54 10.23 5.36
C ALA A 82 -40.61 10.93 4.51
N ASP A 83 -40.42 12.21 4.21
CA ASP A 83 -41.31 13.00 3.35
C ASP A 83 -41.00 12.86 1.85
N GLY A 84 -40.03 12.01 1.47
CA GLY A 84 -39.65 11.75 0.09
C GLY A 84 -38.88 12.91 -0.58
N GLN A 85 -38.30 13.81 0.20
CA GLN A 85 -37.53 14.96 -0.26
C GLN A 85 -36.04 14.88 0.10
N GLY A 86 -35.58 13.76 0.65
CA GLY A 86 -34.22 13.63 1.17
C GLY A 86 -33.09 13.71 0.12
N PRO A 87 -31.83 13.58 0.57
CA PRO A 87 -30.65 13.68 -0.27
C PRO A 87 -30.74 12.84 -1.55
N GLN A 88 -30.32 13.44 -2.66
CA GLN A 88 -30.35 12.86 -4.00
C GLN A 88 -29.17 11.93 -4.27
N SER A 89 -28.18 11.91 -3.38
CA SER A 89 -27.00 11.05 -3.45
C SER A 89 -26.39 10.78 -2.08
N THR A 90 -25.58 9.73 -2.00
CA THR A 90 -24.78 9.40 -0.80
C THR A 90 -23.92 10.57 -0.34
N SER A 91 -23.30 11.31 -1.26
CA SER A 91 -22.48 12.49 -0.96
C SER A 91 -23.27 13.61 -0.31
N GLU A 92 -24.52 13.82 -0.73
CA GLU A 92 -25.42 14.82 -0.14
C GLU A 92 -25.88 14.39 1.25
N PHE A 93 -26.15 13.09 1.45
CA PHE A 93 -26.43 12.53 2.78
C PHE A 93 -25.25 12.76 3.73
N ILE A 94 -24.02 12.41 3.34
CA ILE A 94 -22.82 12.60 4.17
C ILE A 94 -22.61 14.08 4.51
N ARG A 95 -22.84 14.98 3.55
CA ARG A 95 -22.76 16.43 3.78
C ARG A 95 -23.82 16.94 4.76
N ALA A 96 -25.01 16.33 4.77
CA ALA A 96 -26.07 16.70 5.69
C ALA A 96 -25.81 16.19 7.12
N VAL A 97 -25.22 14.99 7.27
CA VAL A 97 -24.87 14.42 8.58
C VAL A 97 -23.61 15.04 9.19
N ALA A 98 -22.66 15.43 8.35
CA ALA A 98 -21.41 16.06 8.75
C ALA A 98 -21.18 17.30 7.88
N PRO A 99 -21.83 18.44 8.18
CA PRO A 99 -21.61 19.66 7.43
C PRO A 99 -20.16 20.11 7.62
N TRP A 100 -19.38 20.05 6.55
CA TRP A 100 -18.03 20.63 6.56
C TRP A 100 -18.20 22.11 6.88
N GLY A 101 -17.50 22.59 7.92
CA GLY A 101 -17.48 24.01 8.23
C GLY A 101 -17.08 24.82 7.00
N ALA A 102 -17.50 26.08 6.94
CA ALA A 102 -17.17 26.95 5.82
C ALA A 102 -15.65 26.90 5.55
N ILE A 103 -15.27 26.55 4.31
CA ILE A 103 -13.87 26.53 3.90
C ILE A 103 -13.37 27.96 3.96
N HIS A 104 -12.59 28.28 4.99
CA HIS A 104 -11.95 29.58 5.10
C HIS A 104 -10.75 29.61 4.14
N VAL A 105 -10.98 30.10 2.92
CA VAL A 105 -9.95 30.23 1.87
C VAL A 105 -8.71 30.98 2.38
N ASN A 106 -8.89 31.91 3.31
CA ASN A 106 -7.81 32.67 3.95
C ASN A 106 -6.94 31.85 4.93
N ARG A 107 -7.40 30.66 5.33
CA ARG A 107 -6.67 29.70 6.17
C ARG A 107 -6.04 28.57 5.36
N LEU A 108 -6.28 28.51 4.05
CA LEU A 108 -5.54 27.60 3.19
C LEU A 108 -4.06 28.00 3.19
N PRO A 109 -3.12 27.04 3.17
CA PRO A 109 -1.71 27.34 2.99
C PRO A 109 -1.55 28.25 1.78
N ARG A 110 -0.89 29.39 1.95
CA ARG A 110 -0.65 30.29 0.82
C ARG A 110 0.25 29.54 -0.17
N PRO A 111 0.00 29.67 -1.48
CA PRO A 111 0.94 29.17 -2.47
C PRO A 111 2.32 29.77 -2.19
N ILE A 112 3.35 28.92 -2.22
CA ILE A 112 4.73 29.33 -1.99
C ILE A 112 5.04 30.41 -3.02
N LYS A 113 5.35 31.63 -2.54
CA LYS A 113 5.54 32.82 -3.41
C LYS A 113 6.75 32.71 -4.32
N ASP A 114 7.70 31.87 -3.93
CA ASP A 114 8.83 31.46 -4.73
C ASP A 114 8.86 29.94 -4.66
N PRO A 115 8.24 29.19 -5.60
CA PRO A 115 8.71 27.83 -5.81
C PRO A 115 10.22 27.99 -6.05
N GLU A 116 11.06 27.38 -5.21
CA GLU A 116 12.45 27.20 -5.62
C GLU A 116 12.38 26.71 -7.05
N LYS A 117 13.01 27.43 -7.98
CA LYS A 117 13.10 26.96 -9.36
C LYS A 117 13.65 25.55 -9.23
N THR A 118 12.80 24.56 -9.46
CA THR A 118 13.25 23.19 -9.65
C THR A 118 14.31 23.32 -10.70
N GLN A 119 15.57 23.15 -10.31
CA GLN A 119 16.62 23.00 -11.28
C GLN A 119 16.16 21.79 -12.06
N ALA A 120 15.84 21.97 -13.35
CA ALA A 120 15.63 20.85 -14.22
C ALA A 120 16.84 19.95 -14.00
N MET A 121 16.59 18.74 -13.49
CA MET A 121 17.65 17.75 -13.39
C MET A 121 18.33 17.72 -14.76
N PRO A 122 19.67 17.73 -14.83
CA PRO A 122 20.34 17.56 -16.11
C PRO A 122 19.72 16.32 -16.75
N ALA A 123 19.27 16.45 -18.01
CA ALA A 123 18.68 15.32 -18.72
C ALA A 123 19.66 14.16 -18.61
N ILE A 124 19.23 13.08 -17.95
CA ILE A 124 19.99 11.84 -17.92
C ILE A 124 20.07 11.42 -19.38
N PRO A 125 21.27 11.32 -19.99
CA PRO A 125 21.39 10.91 -21.38
C PRO A 125 20.75 9.53 -21.51
N ASP A 126 19.85 9.39 -22.48
CA ASP A 126 19.19 8.13 -22.76
C ASP A 126 20.26 7.06 -23.05
N PRO A 127 20.35 5.98 -22.27
CA PRO A 127 21.36 4.95 -22.47
C PRO A 127 21.17 4.17 -23.79
N PHE A 128 20.09 4.43 -24.53
CA PHE A 128 19.79 3.84 -25.84
C PHE A 128 19.80 4.85 -27.00
N GLU A 129 20.35 6.05 -26.82
CA GLU A 129 20.50 7.00 -27.92
C GLU A 129 21.62 6.56 -28.89
N ASP A 130 21.26 5.70 -29.85
CA ASP A 130 22.11 5.40 -31.00
C ASP A 130 22.51 6.71 -31.72
N PRO A 131 23.79 6.89 -32.10
CA PRO A 131 24.26 8.14 -32.67
C PRO A 131 23.56 8.42 -34.01
N GLN A 132 22.64 9.39 -34.01
CA GLN A 132 22.04 9.92 -35.23
C GLN A 132 23.15 10.37 -36.21
N PRO A 133 23.18 9.89 -37.46
CA PRO A 133 24.14 10.36 -38.44
C PRO A 133 23.87 11.83 -38.75
N THR A 134 24.90 12.66 -38.59
CA THR A 134 24.87 14.10 -38.85
C THR A 134 24.29 14.42 -40.24
N LYS A 135 23.18 15.16 -40.26
CA LYS A 135 22.56 15.71 -41.47
C LYS A 135 23.45 16.82 -42.05
N LYS A 136 24.24 16.49 -43.08
CA LYS A 136 24.81 17.51 -43.98
C LYS A 136 23.71 18.06 -44.88
N GLU A 137 23.61 19.39 -44.92
CA GLU A 137 22.81 20.14 -45.89
C GLU A 137 23.21 19.80 -47.33
N SER A 138 22.24 19.56 -48.22
CA SER A 138 22.31 20.07 -49.60
C SER A 138 20.97 19.90 -50.36
N ILE A 139 20.27 21.02 -50.55
CA ILE A 139 19.61 21.53 -51.78
C ILE A 139 18.87 20.53 -52.72
N ALA A 140 17.58 20.79 -52.93
CA ALA A 140 16.73 20.31 -54.04
C ALA A 140 17.23 20.85 -55.43
N PRO A 141 16.75 20.45 -56.64
CA PRO A 141 15.35 20.07 -56.94
C PRO A 141 15.04 19.10 -58.13
N LEU A 142 13.75 18.73 -58.21
CA LEU A 142 12.88 18.47 -59.39
C LEU A 142 13.22 17.40 -60.47
N ALA A 143 12.26 16.48 -60.66
CA ALA A 143 11.53 16.14 -61.92
C ALA A 143 11.53 14.67 -62.41
N ALA A 144 10.29 14.14 -62.46
CA ALA A 144 9.65 13.32 -63.52
C ALA A 144 10.14 11.90 -63.90
N GLY A 145 9.20 10.93 -63.86
CA GLY A 145 9.15 9.81 -64.82
C GLY A 145 8.54 8.49 -64.34
N GLY A 146 7.26 8.25 -64.66
CA GLY A 146 6.78 7.00 -65.30
C GLY A 146 6.58 5.69 -64.52
N ALA A 147 5.31 5.42 -64.16
CA ALA A 147 4.51 4.18 -64.34
C ALA A 147 5.03 2.77 -63.90
N ALA A 148 4.30 2.11 -62.99
CA ALA A 148 3.44 0.93 -63.28
C ALA A 148 2.79 0.26 -62.02
N THR A 149 1.45 0.36 -61.91
CA THR A 149 0.41 -0.62 -61.49
C THR A 149 0.46 -1.47 -60.19
N THR A 150 -0.42 -1.08 -59.22
CA THR A 150 -1.47 -1.82 -58.43
C THR A 150 -1.11 -2.98 -57.45
N PRO A 151 -1.97 -3.33 -56.44
CA PRO A 151 -2.21 -2.62 -55.18
C PRO A 151 -2.10 -3.53 -53.93
N VAL A 152 -1.67 -3.01 -52.78
CA VAL A 152 -1.88 -3.67 -51.47
C VAL A 152 -2.58 -2.68 -50.55
N VAL A 153 -3.74 -3.10 -50.04
CA VAL A 153 -4.56 -2.35 -49.09
C VAL A 153 -3.88 -2.42 -47.73
N ALA A 154 -3.24 -1.33 -47.31
CA ALA A 154 -2.84 -1.09 -45.93
C ALA A 154 -3.88 -0.18 -45.27
N ALA A 155 -4.50 -0.67 -44.20
CA ALA A 155 -5.40 0.12 -43.36
C ALA A 155 -4.59 1.19 -42.62
N ASN A 156 -4.88 2.45 -42.93
CA ASN A 156 -4.18 3.63 -42.46
C ASN A 156 -4.97 4.21 -41.27
N TRP A 157 -4.40 4.20 -40.06
CA TRP A 157 -4.93 4.97 -38.92
C TRP A 157 -4.71 6.47 -39.18
N PRO A 158 -5.75 7.33 -39.07
CA PRO A 158 -5.56 8.77 -39.22
C PRO A 158 -5.02 9.40 -37.92
N LYS A 159 -3.89 10.11 -38.06
CA LYS A 159 -3.34 11.04 -37.07
C LYS A 159 -4.28 12.24 -36.90
N ARG A 160 -4.63 12.59 -35.66
CA ARG A 160 -5.31 13.86 -35.34
C ARG A 160 -4.26 14.96 -35.16
N SER A 161 -4.43 16.06 -35.90
CA SER A 161 -3.85 17.37 -35.58
C SER A 161 -4.99 18.34 -35.24
N PRO A 162 -4.71 19.41 -34.46
CA PRO A 162 -5.70 20.19 -33.73
C PRO A 162 -6.25 21.39 -34.52
N GLU A 163 -7.28 22.02 -33.91
CA GLU A 163 -8.04 23.21 -34.34
C GLU A 163 -9.09 23.00 -35.43
N GLU A 164 -10.37 23.17 -35.07
CA GLU A 164 -11.14 24.36 -35.45
C GLU A 164 -12.40 24.51 -34.57
N THR A 165 -12.57 25.74 -34.09
CA THR A 165 -13.77 26.35 -33.49
C THR A 165 -15.04 26.13 -34.31
N PHE A 166 -16.11 25.64 -33.68
CA PHE A 166 -17.46 25.71 -34.24
C PHE A 166 -18.20 26.94 -33.71
N THR A 167 -18.39 27.90 -34.62
CA THR A 167 -19.42 28.93 -34.58
C THR A 167 -20.81 28.32 -34.82
N ALA A 168 -21.81 28.67 -34.01
CA ALA A 168 -23.21 28.46 -34.34
C ALA A 168 -23.95 29.81 -34.34
N THR A 169 -24.49 30.19 -35.50
CA THR A 169 -25.32 31.40 -35.69
C THR A 169 -26.80 31.01 -35.81
N SER A 170 -27.55 31.42 -34.79
CA SER A 170 -28.86 32.11 -34.73
C SER A 170 -30.01 31.86 -35.73
N ALA A 171 -31.21 31.62 -35.17
CA ALA A 171 -32.35 32.57 -35.17
C ALA A 171 -33.44 32.09 -34.16
N THR A 172 -33.60 32.72 -32.99
CA THR A 172 -34.51 33.85 -32.63
C THR A 172 -35.95 33.46 -32.26
N THR A 173 -36.29 33.58 -30.98
CA THR A 173 -37.37 34.46 -30.46
C THR A 173 -37.07 34.77 -28.98
N ALA A 174 -37.09 36.06 -28.65
CA ALA A 174 -36.59 36.64 -27.40
C ALA A 174 -37.71 36.93 -26.37
N SER A 175 -37.37 36.94 -25.08
CA SER A 175 -37.73 38.03 -24.17
C SER A 175 -36.74 38.10 -23.00
N ALA A 176 -36.40 39.33 -22.62
CA ALA A 176 -35.20 39.76 -21.92
C ALA A 176 -35.24 39.70 -20.38
N GLY A 177 -34.07 39.54 -19.76
CA GLY A 177 -33.76 39.88 -18.36
C GLY A 177 -32.43 40.65 -18.29
N PRO A 178 -32.28 41.63 -17.37
CA PRO A 178 -31.08 42.48 -17.28
C PRO A 178 -29.92 41.81 -16.52
N GLU A 179 -28.69 42.17 -16.87
CA GLU A 179 -27.42 41.69 -16.29
C GLU A 179 -27.21 42.14 -14.82
N PRO A 180 -26.53 41.35 -13.98
CA PRO A 180 -26.00 41.82 -12.70
C PRO A 180 -24.54 42.32 -12.78
N GLU A 181 -24.33 43.45 -12.09
CA GLU A 181 -23.11 44.23 -11.85
C GLU A 181 -22.03 43.52 -10.99
N PRO A 182 -20.78 44.03 -10.97
CA PRO A 182 -19.63 43.39 -10.33
C PRO A 182 -19.60 43.57 -8.80
N TRP A 183 -18.87 42.67 -8.17
CA TRP A 183 -18.81 42.36 -6.74
C TRP A 183 -17.96 43.40 -6.00
N GLU A 184 -18.64 44.38 -5.39
CA GLU A 184 -18.10 45.21 -4.31
C GLU A 184 -18.76 44.85 -2.96
N GLY A 185 -17.93 44.67 -1.93
CA GLY A 185 -18.32 44.88 -0.53
C GLY A 185 -18.55 43.62 0.32
N LEU A 186 -17.48 43.07 0.89
CA LEU A 186 -17.55 42.32 2.15
C LEU A 186 -16.77 43.09 3.22
N SER A 187 -17.50 43.87 4.01
CA SER A 187 -17.06 44.43 5.29
C SER A 187 -17.21 43.38 6.37
N GLY A 188 -16.13 43.15 7.15
CA GLY A 188 -16.11 42.25 8.28
C GLY A 188 -16.75 42.85 9.53
N ASP A 189 -17.31 41.98 10.35
CA ASP A 189 -17.65 42.25 11.74
C ASP A 189 -16.80 41.32 12.61
N ASP A 190 -16.01 41.94 13.49
CA ASP A 190 -15.24 41.33 14.57
C ASP A 190 -16.19 40.98 15.73
N ASP A 191 -16.15 39.74 16.21
CA ASP A 191 -16.70 39.37 17.53
C ASP A 191 -15.62 38.60 18.31
N GLU A 192 -15.01 39.28 19.28
CA GLU A 192 -14.16 38.74 20.34
C GLU A 192 -15.00 38.11 21.48
N ASP A 193 -14.32 37.32 22.33
CA ASP A 193 -14.74 36.76 23.63
C ASP A 193 -15.47 35.40 23.69
N ARG A 194 -14.66 34.31 23.70
CA ARG A 194 -14.94 33.09 24.48
C ARG A 194 -13.66 32.50 25.11
N PRO A 195 -13.62 32.15 26.41
CA PRO A 195 -12.41 31.66 27.06
C PRO A 195 -12.15 30.16 26.76
N ALA A 196 -11.00 29.86 26.15
CA ALA A 196 -10.53 28.50 25.93
C ALA A 196 -9.95 27.89 27.22
N ARG A 197 -10.46 26.74 27.66
CA ARG A 197 -9.75 25.87 28.62
C ARG A 197 -8.69 25.09 27.86
N SER A 198 -7.42 25.48 28.01
CA SER A 198 -6.28 24.70 27.54
C SER A 198 -6.00 23.56 28.52
N VAL A 199 -6.19 22.31 28.08
CA VAL A 199 -5.63 21.14 28.77
C VAL A 199 -4.14 21.11 28.46
N ASN A 200 -3.30 21.04 29.50
CA ASN A 200 -1.84 21.07 29.36
C ASN A 200 -1.33 19.73 28.79
N THR A 201 -1.36 19.59 27.46
CA THR A 201 -0.85 18.43 26.70
C THR A 201 0.61 18.09 27.05
N SER A 202 1.41 19.08 27.43
CA SER A 202 2.82 18.90 27.83
C SER A 202 3.00 18.03 29.08
N ALA A 203 2.06 18.06 30.04
CA ALA A 203 2.15 17.23 31.24
C ALA A 203 1.84 15.76 30.96
N ILE A 204 0.92 15.48 30.03
CA ILE A 204 0.53 14.13 29.65
C ILE A 204 1.67 13.45 28.87
N VAL A 205 2.31 14.17 27.94
CA VAL A 205 3.44 13.65 27.16
C VAL A 205 4.64 13.30 28.05
N LEU A 206 4.95 14.10 29.08
CA LEU A 206 6.05 13.79 30.01
C LEU A 206 5.79 12.54 30.84
N VAL A 207 4.54 12.27 31.22
CA VAL A 207 4.19 11.04 31.95
C VAL A 207 4.34 9.81 31.04
N ILE A 208 3.96 9.92 29.77
CA ILE A 208 4.11 8.83 28.79
C ILE A 208 5.60 8.52 28.54
N ILE A 209 6.43 9.54 28.34
CA ILE A 209 7.89 9.35 28.15
C ILE A 209 8.52 8.70 29.39
N ALA A 210 8.13 9.12 30.60
CA ALA A 210 8.62 8.51 31.83
C ALA A 210 8.26 7.02 31.93
N ILE A 211 7.04 6.65 31.51
CA ILE A 211 6.60 5.24 31.48
C ILE A 211 7.41 4.44 30.44
N LEU A 212 7.64 4.99 29.25
CA LEU A 212 8.44 4.33 28.20
C LEU A 212 9.88 4.07 28.64
N VAL A 213 10.51 5.03 29.33
CA VAL A 213 11.87 4.85 29.88
C VAL A 213 11.90 3.73 30.93
N ILE A 214 10.86 3.61 31.76
CA ILE A 214 10.76 2.54 32.77
C ILE A 214 10.59 1.17 32.09
N ILE A 215 9.77 1.08 31.05
CA ILE A 215 9.54 -0.17 30.29
C ILE A 215 10.83 -0.59 29.58
N ALA A 216 11.51 0.33 28.90
CA ALA A 216 12.79 0.05 28.23
C ALA A 216 13.87 -0.38 29.22
N GLY A 217 13.95 0.27 30.38
CA GLY A 217 14.88 -0.12 31.45
C GLY A 217 14.58 -1.51 32.01
N TYR A 218 13.31 -1.86 32.17
CA TYR A 218 12.90 -3.20 32.60
C TYR A 218 13.31 -4.27 31.57
N PHE A 219 13.08 -4.01 30.28
CA PHE A 219 13.45 -4.93 29.20
C PHE A 219 14.97 -5.14 29.09
N ALA A 220 15.75 -4.06 29.22
CA ALA A 220 17.20 -4.11 29.19
C ALA A 220 17.78 -4.94 30.34
N VAL A 221 17.26 -4.77 31.56
CA VAL A 221 17.72 -5.54 32.73
C VAL A 221 17.31 -7.01 32.60
N ASN A 222 16.11 -7.31 32.10
CA ASN A 222 15.67 -8.68 31.89
C ASN A 222 16.47 -9.40 30.79
N HIS A 223 16.89 -8.69 29.74
CA HIS A 223 17.71 -9.23 28.66
C HIS A 223 19.16 -9.50 29.10
N LEU A 224 19.75 -8.62 29.92
CA LEU A 224 21.10 -8.81 30.46
C LEU A 224 21.20 -9.91 31.54
N LEU A 225 20.07 -10.27 32.16
CA LEU A 225 20.00 -11.29 33.23
C LEU A 225 19.36 -12.60 32.76
N SER A 226 19.00 -12.73 31.48
CA SER A 226 18.53 -13.99 30.93
C SER A 226 19.73 -14.91 30.71
N ASP A 227 19.73 -16.06 31.38
CA ASP A 227 20.83 -17.03 31.36
C ASP A 227 21.26 -17.39 29.93
N THR A 228 22.47 -16.97 29.54
CA THR A 228 23.22 -17.56 28.44
C THR A 228 23.65 -18.95 28.88
N ASN A 229 22.82 -19.96 28.61
CA ASN A 229 23.23 -21.35 28.76
C ASN A 229 24.35 -21.63 27.74
N PRO A 230 25.57 -21.97 28.17
CA PRO A 230 26.58 -22.43 27.23
C PRO A 230 26.14 -23.79 26.68
N VAL A 231 26.09 -23.90 25.35
CA VAL A 231 25.99 -25.16 24.64
C VAL A 231 27.21 -25.99 25.06
N THR A 232 26.98 -26.96 25.94
CA THR A 232 28.00 -27.93 26.34
C THR A 232 27.95 -29.04 25.28
N ILE A 233 28.92 -29.03 24.37
CA ILE A 233 29.23 -30.23 23.59
C ILE A 233 29.94 -31.18 24.57
N ASP A 234 29.28 -32.29 24.90
CA ASP A 234 29.89 -33.42 25.61
C ASP A 234 30.77 -34.19 24.62
N PRO A 235 32.11 -34.24 24.80
CA PRO A 235 32.92 -35.20 24.08
C PRO A 235 32.91 -36.51 24.89
N THR A 236 32.23 -37.50 24.33
CA THR A 236 32.56 -38.93 24.46
C THR A 236 32.46 -39.55 25.85
N ASP A 237 31.31 -40.19 26.07
CA ASP A 237 31.17 -41.34 26.97
C ASP A 237 31.83 -42.57 26.29
N ASP A 238 33.11 -42.81 26.56
CA ASP A 238 33.68 -44.15 26.46
C ASP A 238 34.88 -44.30 27.42
N ALA A 239 34.71 -45.22 28.36
CA ALA A 239 35.58 -45.44 29.51
C ALA A 239 36.82 -46.27 29.15
N ALA A 240 38.01 -45.83 29.59
CA ALA A 240 39.10 -46.73 30.00
C ALA A 240 40.19 -46.03 30.85
N THR A 241 40.23 -46.44 32.11
CA THR A 241 41.25 -46.40 33.17
C THR A 241 42.74 -46.44 32.76
N GLU A 242 43.58 -45.62 33.43
CA GLU A 242 44.85 -45.96 34.17
C GLU A 242 45.53 -44.64 34.63
N GLU A 243 45.43 -44.24 35.90
CA GLU A 243 46.36 -44.45 37.04
C GLU A 243 47.76 -43.78 36.98
N VAL A 244 48.01 -42.92 38.01
CA VAL A 244 49.29 -42.69 38.74
C VAL A 244 50.31 -41.75 38.05
N VAL A 245 50.83 -40.63 38.62
CA VAL A 245 51.45 -40.35 39.94
C VAL A 245 51.55 -38.81 40.17
N GLU A 246 51.33 -38.34 41.40
CA GLU A 246 52.04 -37.19 42.02
C GLU A 246 53.41 -37.67 42.60
N PRO A 247 54.43 -36.86 42.99
CA PRO A 247 54.31 -35.52 43.62
C PRO A 247 55.48 -34.48 43.45
N THR A 248 55.25 -33.30 44.04
CA THR A 248 56.21 -32.37 44.74
C THR A 248 56.93 -31.23 44.00
N GLU A 249 56.84 -30.07 44.66
CA GLU A 249 57.43 -28.74 44.45
C GLU A 249 58.98 -28.71 44.35
N ASP A 250 59.53 -27.82 43.51
CA ASP A 250 60.73 -27.04 43.85
C ASP A 250 60.74 -25.70 43.07
N ASP A 251 61.24 -24.67 43.75
CA ASP A 251 61.24 -23.25 43.43
C ASP A 251 62.49 -22.90 42.58
N THR A 252 62.37 -22.13 41.49
CA THR A 252 63.42 -21.22 40.92
C THR A 252 62.96 -20.52 39.63
N ALA A 253 62.81 -19.19 39.73
CA ALA A 253 62.99 -18.09 38.75
C ALA A 253 63.07 -18.33 37.22
N ASP A 254 62.18 -17.62 36.50
CA ASP A 254 62.20 -16.99 35.14
C ASP A 254 63.47 -17.10 34.24
N PRO A 255 63.36 -17.02 32.88
CA PRO A 255 62.32 -16.28 32.15
C PRO A 255 61.66 -16.96 30.93
N THR A 256 60.43 -16.53 30.65
CA THR A 256 59.85 -16.35 29.31
C THR A 256 59.89 -17.56 28.37
N GLU A 257 58.81 -18.34 28.39
CA GLU A 257 58.26 -18.95 27.18
C GLU A 257 56.82 -18.44 27.04
N GLU A 258 56.58 -17.67 25.97
CA GLU A 258 55.24 -17.28 25.55
C GLU A 258 54.43 -18.57 25.31
N PRO A 259 53.15 -18.64 25.73
CA PRO A 259 52.29 -19.72 25.32
C PRO A 259 52.20 -19.65 23.79
N THR A 260 52.66 -20.69 23.12
CA THR A 260 52.30 -20.92 21.72
C THR A 260 50.80 -21.13 21.71
N GLU A 261 50.08 -20.06 21.37
CA GLU A 261 48.68 -20.08 20.99
C GLU A 261 48.63 -20.95 19.72
N GLU A 262 48.24 -22.21 19.90
CA GLU A 262 47.87 -23.06 18.78
C GLU A 262 46.67 -22.38 18.12
N GLU A 263 46.92 -21.68 17.00
CA GLU A 263 45.87 -21.22 16.11
C GLU A 263 45.10 -22.47 15.65
N GLU A 264 43.98 -22.77 16.32
CA GLU A 264 42.92 -23.60 15.75
C GLU A 264 42.55 -22.93 14.42
N THR A 265 43.09 -23.50 13.35
CA THR A 265 42.65 -23.20 11.99
C THR A 265 41.22 -23.73 11.91
N GLU A 266 40.23 -22.87 12.19
CA GLU A 266 38.83 -23.16 11.89
C GLU A 266 38.75 -23.55 10.41
N GLU A 267 38.43 -24.83 10.14
CA GLU A 267 38.16 -25.26 8.77
C GLU A 267 36.98 -24.44 8.24
N PRO A 268 37.04 -23.91 7.00
CA PRO A 268 35.95 -23.13 6.44
C PRO A 268 34.66 -23.96 6.49
N VAL A 269 33.65 -23.46 7.19
CA VAL A 269 32.32 -24.07 7.19
C VAL A 269 31.76 -23.90 5.78
N GLU A 270 31.57 -25.00 5.06
CA GLU A 270 30.97 -25.01 3.72
C GLU A 270 29.45 -25.20 3.87
N TYR A 271 28.67 -24.24 3.34
CA TYR A 271 27.21 -24.29 3.34
C TYR A 271 26.67 -24.97 2.07
N PRO A 272 25.52 -25.67 2.14
CA PRO A 272 24.88 -26.27 0.97
C PRO A 272 24.38 -25.20 0.00
N GLU A 273 24.17 -25.54 -1.28
CA GLU A 273 23.51 -24.64 -2.23
C GLU A 273 22.07 -24.31 -1.78
N PRO A 274 21.59 -23.08 -2.03
CA PRO A 274 20.30 -22.66 -1.51
C PRO A 274 19.15 -23.32 -2.27
N VAL A 275 18.25 -23.97 -1.51
CA VAL A 275 17.04 -24.61 -2.03
C VAL A 275 15.84 -24.08 -1.25
N ILE A 276 14.92 -23.41 -1.95
CA ILE A 276 13.68 -22.94 -1.35
C ILE A 276 12.73 -24.14 -1.16
N GLU A 277 12.27 -24.34 0.08
CA GLU A 277 11.31 -25.38 0.44
C GLU A 277 9.86 -24.87 0.40
N ASP A 278 9.61 -23.68 0.95
CA ASP A 278 8.26 -23.11 1.07
C ASP A 278 8.27 -21.58 1.04
N VAL A 279 7.12 -21.00 0.69
CA VAL A 279 6.89 -19.56 0.82
C VAL A 279 5.53 -19.30 1.45
N ALA A 280 5.52 -18.49 2.51
CA ALA A 280 4.32 -18.05 3.20
C ALA A 280 4.11 -16.53 3.06
N LEU A 281 2.86 -16.13 2.84
CA LEU A 281 2.47 -14.73 2.85
C LEU A 281 2.42 -14.18 4.28
N LEU A 282 3.07 -13.04 4.50
CA LEU A 282 3.04 -12.28 5.75
C LEU A 282 2.11 -11.07 5.61
N ASN A 283 1.05 -11.03 6.40
CA ASN A 283 0.05 -9.95 6.34
C ASN A 283 -0.42 -9.59 7.76
N PRO A 284 0.44 -8.92 8.56
CA PRO A 284 0.20 -8.77 10.00
C PRO A 284 -1.08 -7.99 10.33
N GLN A 285 -1.47 -7.02 9.49
CA GLN A 285 -2.70 -6.24 9.68
C GLN A 285 -3.96 -6.88 9.05
N ALA A 286 -3.88 -8.11 8.52
CA ALA A 286 -5.02 -8.75 7.85
C ALA A 286 -6.25 -8.89 8.77
N ALA A 287 -6.04 -9.36 10.00
CA ALA A 287 -7.13 -9.56 10.95
C ALA A 287 -7.74 -8.24 11.46
N ASP A 288 -6.94 -7.17 11.51
CA ASP A 288 -7.41 -5.85 11.91
C ASP A 288 -8.27 -5.20 10.81
N LEU A 289 -7.95 -5.47 9.55
CA LEU A 289 -8.75 -5.03 8.41
C LEU A 289 -10.07 -5.78 8.30
N ASP A 290 -9.98 -7.11 8.25
CA ASP A 290 -11.14 -7.98 8.19
C ASP A 290 -10.79 -9.40 8.70
N PRO A 291 -11.20 -9.76 9.92
CA PRO A 291 -10.87 -11.06 10.51
C PRO A 291 -11.56 -12.23 9.77
N SER A 292 -12.56 -11.97 8.93
CA SER A 292 -13.26 -13.01 8.18
C SER A 292 -12.54 -13.45 6.90
N THR A 293 -11.60 -12.63 6.40
CA THR A 293 -10.92 -12.86 5.12
C THR A 293 -9.41 -13.09 5.23
N VAL A 294 -8.86 -13.18 6.45
CA VAL A 294 -7.42 -13.39 6.73
C VAL A 294 -6.79 -14.48 5.87
N ALA A 295 -7.44 -15.64 5.71
CA ALA A 295 -6.91 -16.77 4.96
C ALA A 295 -6.91 -16.58 3.42
N THR A 296 -7.51 -15.50 2.92
CA THR A 296 -7.67 -15.24 1.48
C THR A 296 -7.10 -13.89 1.06
N GLN A 297 -6.76 -13.02 2.01
CA GLN A 297 -6.31 -11.67 1.75
C GLN A 297 -4.92 -11.68 1.10
N ASP A 298 -4.80 -10.96 -0.03
CA ASP A 298 -3.61 -10.97 -0.89
C ASP A 298 -3.22 -12.36 -1.43
N ASN A 299 -4.22 -13.23 -1.60
CA ASN A 299 -4.10 -14.49 -2.34
C ASN A 299 -2.97 -15.44 -1.85
N PRO A 300 -2.90 -15.81 -0.56
CA PRO A 300 -1.83 -16.66 -0.04
C PRO A 300 -1.77 -18.04 -0.73
N GLY A 301 -2.90 -18.55 -1.23
CA GLY A 301 -2.97 -19.86 -1.89
C GLY A 301 -2.21 -19.96 -3.22
N SER A 302 -1.78 -18.85 -3.83
CA SER A 302 -0.95 -18.85 -5.05
C SER A 302 0.53 -18.58 -4.79
N THR A 303 0.96 -18.41 -3.53
CA THR A 303 2.39 -18.28 -3.19
C THR A 303 3.26 -19.46 -3.62
N PRO A 304 2.79 -20.72 -3.79
CA PRO A 304 3.65 -21.76 -4.37
C PRO A 304 4.06 -21.50 -5.83
N ASN A 305 3.35 -20.64 -6.55
CA ASN A 305 3.64 -20.33 -7.95
C ASN A 305 4.94 -19.54 -8.16
N ILE A 306 5.49 -18.91 -7.11
CA ILE A 306 6.71 -18.08 -7.23
C ILE A 306 8.00 -18.85 -7.00
N ILE A 307 7.90 -20.16 -6.77
CA ILE A 307 9.04 -21.06 -6.56
C ILE A 307 8.88 -22.37 -7.35
N ASP A 308 7.96 -22.40 -8.31
CA ASP A 308 7.66 -23.59 -9.11
C ASP A 308 8.54 -23.71 -10.36
N GLY A 309 9.43 -22.74 -10.60
CA GLY A 309 10.32 -22.68 -11.76
C GLY A 309 9.59 -22.42 -13.08
N ASN A 310 8.33 -21.98 -13.04
CA ASN A 310 7.50 -21.72 -14.21
C ASN A 310 7.12 -20.23 -14.30
N PRO A 311 7.77 -19.44 -15.19
CA PRO A 311 7.51 -18.01 -15.31
C PRO A 311 6.13 -17.66 -15.89
N ALA A 312 5.30 -18.66 -16.25
CA ALA A 312 3.94 -18.45 -16.71
C ALA A 312 2.90 -18.50 -15.57
N THR A 313 3.32 -18.87 -14.36
CA THR A 313 2.52 -18.83 -13.13
C THR A 313 3.01 -17.68 -12.25
N SER A 314 2.13 -17.17 -11.40
CA SER A 314 2.45 -16.04 -10.53
C SER A 314 1.63 -16.07 -9.25
N TRP A 315 2.19 -15.45 -8.21
CA TRP A 315 1.43 -14.91 -7.11
C TRP A 315 1.09 -13.45 -7.40
N SER A 316 -0.11 -13.03 -7.00
CA SER A 316 -0.59 -11.67 -7.17
C SER A 316 -1.17 -11.20 -5.85
N SER A 317 -0.75 -10.04 -5.35
CA SER A 317 -1.44 -9.40 -4.21
C SER A 317 -2.85 -8.97 -4.61
N TRP A 318 -3.64 -8.44 -3.66
CA TRP A 318 -4.77 -7.62 -4.06
C TRP A 318 -4.29 -6.35 -4.75
N TRP A 319 -5.19 -5.67 -5.44
CA TRP A 319 -4.93 -4.31 -5.91
C TRP A 319 -5.28 -3.31 -4.81
N TYR A 320 -4.56 -2.21 -4.79
CA TYR A 320 -4.73 -1.13 -3.84
C TYR A 320 -4.93 0.20 -4.58
N SER A 321 -5.63 1.13 -3.93
CA SER A 321 -5.91 2.45 -4.50
C SER A 321 -4.71 3.41 -4.44
N ASP A 322 -3.71 3.08 -3.62
CA ASP A 322 -2.49 3.87 -3.42
C ASP A 322 -1.28 2.92 -3.34
N GLN A 323 -0.10 3.48 -3.51
CA GLN A 323 1.16 2.75 -3.54
C GLN A 323 1.56 2.24 -2.15
N GLY A 324 1.37 3.04 -1.09
CA GLY A 324 1.88 2.77 0.26
C GLY A 324 0.96 2.00 1.19
N PHE A 325 0.01 1.24 0.63
CA PHE A 325 -1.08 0.53 1.34
C PHE A 325 -1.98 1.42 2.23
N TRP A 326 -3.30 1.30 2.08
CA TRP A 326 -4.23 1.90 3.04
C TRP A 326 -4.40 0.96 4.25
N MET A 327 -4.14 1.47 5.47
CA MET A 327 -4.29 0.74 6.75
C MET A 327 -3.37 -0.48 6.95
N LYS A 328 -2.38 -0.69 6.08
CA LYS A 328 -1.27 -1.62 6.32
C LYS A 328 0.04 -0.86 6.30
N GLU A 329 1.04 -1.43 6.95
CA GLU A 329 2.42 -0.95 6.85
C GLU A 329 3.18 -1.64 5.69
N GLY A 330 2.51 -2.57 5.00
CA GLY A 330 3.05 -3.40 3.93
C GLY A 330 2.51 -4.83 3.99
N ILE A 331 3.00 -5.67 3.10
CA ILE A 331 2.86 -7.14 3.16
C ILE A 331 4.24 -7.75 2.92
N GLY A 332 4.43 -9.02 3.27
CA GLY A 332 5.70 -9.70 3.11
C GLY A 332 5.58 -11.14 2.63
N LEU A 333 6.72 -11.73 2.34
CA LEU A 333 6.88 -13.14 2.05
C LEU A 333 7.98 -13.70 2.96
N GLU A 334 7.66 -14.77 3.68
CA GLU A 334 8.63 -15.60 4.39
C GLU A 334 9.00 -16.76 3.49
N ILE A 335 10.27 -16.85 3.12
CA ILE A 335 10.84 -17.89 2.28
C ILE A 335 11.63 -18.81 3.21
N THR A 336 11.25 -20.08 3.26
CA THR A 336 11.93 -21.11 4.06
C THR A 336 12.85 -21.92 3.16
N LEU A 337 14.11 -22.06 3.56
CA LEU A 337 15.11 -22.88 2.88
C LEU A 337 15.13 -24.29 3.48
N ALA A 338 15.47 -25.29 2.65
CA ALA A 338 15.51 -26.69 3.08
C ALA A 338 16.55 -26.94 4.20
N GLU A 339 17.67 -26.22 4.14
CA GLU A 339 18.76 -26.27 5.12
C GLU A 339 19.26 -24.83 5.40
N GLU A 340 20.05 -24.65 6.45
CA GLU A 340 20.74 -23.39 6.70
C GLU A 340 21.81 -23.18 5.62
N THR A 341 21.71 -22.06 4.90
CA THR A 341 22.54 -21.76 3.73
C THR A 341 23.09 -20.33 3.80
N GLU A 342 24.28 -20.12 3.24
CA GLU A 342 24.83 -18.81 2.98
C GLU A 342 24.18 -18.18 1.73
N ILE A 343 23.54 -17.02 1.89
CA ILE A 343 22.82 -16.30 0.83
C ILE A 343 23.47 -14.94 0.59
N SER A 344 23.74 -14.62 -0.67
CA SER A 344 24.30 -13.34 -1.10
C SER A 344 23.34 -12.53 -1.96
N GLU A 345 22.38 -13.19 -2.62
CA GLU A 345 21.49 -12.53 -3.57
C GLU A 345 20.08 -13.15 -3.56
N VAL A 346 19.08 -12.28 -3.61
CA VAL A 346 17.68 -12.65 -3.85
C VAL A 346 17.21 -11.95 -5.12
N THR A 347 16.74 -12.73 -6.09
CA THR A 347 16.22 -12.21 -7.36
C THR A 347 14.71 -12.41 -7.44
N LEU A 348 14.00 -11.36 -7.83
CA LEU A 348 12.54 -11.34 -8.02
C LEU A 348 12.21 -10.99 -9.47
N THR A 349 11.26 -11.73 -10.05
CA THR A 349 10.68 -11.42 -11.36
C THR A 349 9.27 -10.85 -11.20
N VAL A 350 9.14 -9.51 -11.22
CA VAL A 350 7.86 -8.82 -11.02
C VAL A 350 7.34 -8.24 -12.33
N ASP A 351 6.08 -8.52 -12.67
CA ASP A 351 5.38 -7.90 -13.80
C ASP A 351 4.79 -6.53 -13.42
N GLY A 352 5.68 -5.65 -12.99
CA GLY A 352 5.35 -4.29 -12.58
C GLY A 352 6.60 -3.44 -12.48
N ASN A 353 6.43 -2.14 -12.25
CA ASN A 353 7.54 -1.21 -12.15
C ASN A 353 7.37 -0.27 -10.94
N GLY A 354 8.46 -0.02 -10.22
CA GLY A 354 8.50 0.90 -9.08
C GLY A 354 8.26 0.19 -7.73
N GLY A 355 7.65 0.88 -6.77
CA GLY A 355 7.53 0.36 -5.41
C GLY A 355 8.87 0.21 -4.70
N LEU A 356 8.83 -0.47 -3.55
CA LEU A 356 10.00 -0.77 -2.74
C LEU A 356 9.83 -2.17 -2.13
N VAL A 357 10.79 -3.04 -2.42
CA VAL A 357 10.96 -4.32 -1.74
C VAL A 357 12.25 -4.29 -0.94
N GLN A 358 12.20 -4.82 0.28
CA GLN A 358 13.31 -4.94 1.21
C GLN A 358 13.53 -6.41 1.56
N TRP A 359 14.77 -6.87 1.51
CA TRP A 359 15.20 -8.08 2.20
C TRP A 359 15.64 -7.70 3.61
N ARG A 360 15.04 -8.31 4.63
CA ARG A 360 15.23 -7.95 6.03
C ARG A 360 15.73 -9.13 6.87
N ASP A 361 16.64 -8.82 7.79
CA ASP A 361 16.96 -9.69 8.92
C ASP A 361 15.96 -9.43 10.04
N THR A 362 14.94 -10.29 10.12
CA THR A 362 13.84 -10.18 11.08
C THR A 362 13.12 -11.53 11.25
N VAL A 363 11.99 -11.52 11.96
CA VAL A 363 11.13 -12.69 12.19
C VAL A 363 9.71 -12.44 11.68
N ASN A 364 9.00 -13.52 11.35
CA ASN A 364 7.60 -13.49 10.86
C ASN A 364 6.68 -12.63 11.74
N ALA A 365 6.83 -12.69 13.07
CA ALA A 365 5.98 -11.93 14.00
C ALA A 365 6.16 -10.39 13.91
N ALA A 366 7.24 -9.90 13.29
CA ALA A 366 7.55 -8.48 13.14
C ALA A 366 8.26 -8.23 11.79
N PRO A 367 7.61 -8.51 10.65
CA PRO A 367 8.29 -8.63 9.37
C PRO A 367 8.77 -7.30 8.78
N ASN A 368 8.26 -6.18 9.28
CA ASN A 368 8.69 -4.82 8.93
C ASN A 368 9.74 -4.23 9.89
N SER A 369 10.19 -5.02 10.87
CA SER A 369 11.22 -4.61 11.85
C SER A 369 12.60 -5.14 11.44
N GLY A 370 13.61 -4.96 12.31
CA GLY A 370 14.94 -5.51 12.08
C GLY A 370 15.78 -4.72 11.07
N GLN A 371 16.92 -5.27 10.68
CA GLN A 371 17.86 -4.63 9.76
C GLN A 371 17.45 -4.88 8.31
N VAL A 372 17.56 -3.87 7.45
CA VAL A 372 17.46 -4.05 6.00
C VAL A 372 18.81 -4.52 5.48
N ILE A 373 18.84 -5.69 4.86
CA ILE A 373 20.02 -6.29 4.23
C ILE A 373 20.23 -5.66 2.84
N ALA A 374 19.14 -5.57 2.07
CA ALA A 374 19.14 -4.99 0.74
C ALA A 374 17.74 -4.44 0.40
N GLU A 375 17.65 -3.46 -0.47
CA GLU A 375 16.37 -2.91 -0.93
C GLU A 375 16.47 -2.40 -2.37
N GLY A 376 15.32 -2.33 -3.05
CA GLY A 376 15.27 -1.81 -4.40
C GLY A 376 13.86 -1.72 -4.97
N PRO A 377 13.71 -1.07 -6.14
CA PRO A 377 12.44 -1.04 -6.85
C PRO A 377 12.14 -2.41 -7.49
N MET A 378 10.86 -2.71 -7.62
CA MET A 378 10.38 -3.88 -8.34
C MET A 378 10.36 -3.64 -9.85
N SER A 379 10.75 -4.69 -10.58
CA SER A 379 10.85 -4.74 -12.05
C SER A 379 10.83 -6.21 -12.51
N SER A 380 10.90 -6.44 -13.82
CA SER A 380 11.02 -7.79 -14.36
C SER A 380 12.34 -8.51 -14.03
N SER A 381 13.28 -7.84 -13.37
CA SER A 381 14.57 -8.40 -12.93
C SER A 381 15.10 -7.62 -11.73
N THR A 382 14.41 -7.70 -10.59
CA THR A 382 14.85 -7.04 -9.35
C THR A 382 15.84 -7.93 -8.62
N VAL A 383 17.03 -7.39 -8.34
CA VAL A 383 18.12 -8.09 -7.67
C VAL A 383 18.44 -7.38 -6.37
N LEU A 384 18.36 -8.12 -5.26
CA LEU A 384 18.70 -7.66 -3.92
C LEU A 384 19.98 -8.37 -3.47
N THR A 385 21.09 -7.64 -3.42
CA THR A 385 22.41 -8.18 -3.08
C THR A 385 22.83 -7.73 -1.69
N SER A 386 23.25 -8.65 -0.82
CA SER A 386 23.80 -8.33 0.50
C SER A 386 25.26 -7.84 0.40
N GLU A 387 25.69 -7.02 1.34
CA GLU A 387 27.10 -6.58 1.41
C GLU A 387 28.04 -7.71 1.84
N GLU A 388 27.54 -8.55 2.75
CA GLU A 388 28.20 -9.77 3.24
C GLU A 388 27.21 -10.93 3.11
N PRO A 389 27.66 -12.16 2.79
CA PRO A 389 26.77 -13.30 2.74
C PRO A 389 26.08 -13.55 4.09
N VAL A 390 24.80 -13.90 4.05
CA VAL A 390 23.94 -14.10 5.21
C VAL A 390 23.64 -15.58 5.37
N VAL A 391 24.11 -16.17 6.46
CA VAL A 391 23.80 -17.56 6.81
C VAL A 391 22.44 -17.62 7.47
N THR A 392 21.46 -18.27 6.83
CA THR A 392 20.09 -18.34 7.33
C THR A 392 19.35 -19.54 6.74
N GLN A 393 18.28 -19.97 7.40
CA GLN A 393 17.27 -20.88 6.83
C GLN A 393 15.99 -20.11 6.39
N THR A 394 15.92 -18.81 6.66
CA THR A 394 14.72 -18.00 6.41
C THR A 394 15.09 -16.64 5.82
N ILE A 395 14.38 -16.27 4.75
CA ILE A 395 14.49 -14.95 4.10
C ILE A 395 13.14 -14.26 4.23
N ILE A 396 13.14 -13.01 4.71
CA ILE A 396 11.93 -12.19 4.75
C ILE A 396 12.05 -11.07 3.74
N LEU A 397 11.12 -11.06 2.80
CA LEU A 397 10.91 -9.95 1.87
C LEU A 397 9.73 -9.12 2.36
N TRP A 398 9.94 -7.82 2.52
CA TRP A 398 8.91 -6.87 2.91
C TRP A 398 8.65 -5.88 1.78
N PHE A 399 7.38 -5.72 1.41
CA PHE A 399 6.92 -4.80 0.39
C PHE A 399 6.28 -3.60 1.08
N GLU A 400 7.04 -2.51 1.17
CA GLU A 400 6.60 -1.26 1.80
C GLU A 400 5.75 -0.43 0.84
N ASP A 401 6.16 -0.38 -0.44
CA ASP A 401 5.45 0.31 -1.51
C ASP A 401 5.19 -0.65 -2.68
N LEU A 402 3.98 -0.62 -3.21
CA LEU A 402 3.57 -1.44 -4.35
C LEU A 402 4.19 -0.93 -5.67
N PRO A 403 4.46 -1.82 -6.64
CA PRO A 403 4.74 -1.40 -7.99
C PRO A 403 3.43 -1.05 -8.72
N VAL A 404 3.56 -0.41 -9.87
CA VAL A 404 2.47 -0.31 -10.85
C VAL A 404 2.53 -1.57 -11.72
N ALA A 405 1.48 -2.40 -11.67
CA ALA A 405 1.38 -3.62 -12.44
C ALA A 405 1.26 -3.31 -13.95
N ASN A 406 1.99 -4.06 -14.79
CA ASN A 406 1.98 -3.82 -16.24
C ASN A 406 0.67 -4.30 -16.89
N SER A 407 -0.05 -5.21 -16.23
CA SER A 407 -1.30 -5.80 -16.74
C SER A 407 -2.44 -4.79 -16.87
N ASP A 408 -2.60 -3.89 -15.90
CA ASP A 408 -3.77 -3.02 -15.75
C ASP A 408 -3.45 -1.64 -15.14
N GLY A 409 -2.20 -1.37 -14.78
CA GLY A 409 -1.76 -0.10 -14.20
C GLY A 409 -2.20 0.11 -12.75
N GLN A 410 -2.69 -0.93 -12.07
CA GLN A 410 -3.08 -0.86 -10.66
C GLN A 410 -1.86 -1.04 -9.75
N PHE A 411 -1.97 -0.58 -8.50
CA PHE A 411 -0.97 -0.86 -7.47
C PHE A 411 -1.17 -2.29 -6.96
N ARG A 412 -0.33 -3.22 -7.42
CA ARG A 412 -0.37 -4.65 -7.10
C ARG A 412 1.00 -5.24 -7.38
N ILE A 413 1.41 -6.24 -6.59
CA ILE A 413 2.57 -7.08 -6.89
C ILE A 413 2.09 -8.27 -7.70
N ASP A 414 2.58 -8.40 -8.93
CA ASP A 414 2.43 -9.58 -9.77
C ASP A 414 3.82 -10.24 -9.89
N LEU A 415 4.11 -11.22 -9.04
CA LEU A 415 5.42 -11.85 -8.91
C LEU A 415 5.36 -13.25 -9.51
N SER A 416 6.24 -13.55 -10.47
CA SER A 416 6.26 -14.86 -11.14
C SER A 416 7.30 -15.82 -10.58
N GLU A 417 8.45 -15.33 -10.08
CA GLU A 417 9.53 -16.19 -9.61
C GLU A 417 10.40 -15.47 -8.58
N ILE A 418 10.86 -16.23 -7.58
CA ILE A 418 11.94 -15.88 -6.66
C ILE A 418 13.06 -16.92 -6.80
N THR A 419 14.29 -16.45 -6.93
CA THR A 419 15.48 -17.29 -6.84
C THR A 419 16.47 -16.72 -5.83
N VAL A 420 17.31 -17.58 -5.28
CA VAL A 420 18.30 -17.25 -4.25
C VAL A 420 19.66 -17.83 -4.65
N GLN A 421 20.74 -17.14 -4.28
CA GLN A 421 22.12 -17.52 -4.60
C GLN A 421 23.07 -17.27 -3.43
#